data_AF-A0A4S4C5P7-F1
#
_entry.id   AF-A0A4S4C5P7-F1
#
_cell.length_a   1.000
_cell.length_b   1.000
_cell.length_c   1.000
_cell.angle_alpha   90.00
_cell.angle_beta   90.00
_cell.angle_gamma   90.00
#
_symmetry.space_group_name_H-M   'P 1'
#
loop_
_entity.id
_entity.type
_entity.pdbx_description
1 polymer ?
#
loop_
_entity_poly.entity_id
_entity_poly.type
_entity_poly.pdbx_seq_one_letter_code
_entity_poly.pdbx_strand_id
1 'polypeptide(L)'
;MSDKKLNLHEISSSMMELFVQDVLRKNGVTKENRKNLSEEQKAHLKKVVTDLQAQVDEFVKGKKIKVESEEKVELSNQRPLREILKKKKKKK
;
A
#
# COMPACT_ATOMS: atom_id res chain seq x y z
N MET A 1 -5.66 21.63 2.32
CA MET A 1 -4.96 20.33 2.21
C MET A 1 -5.91 19.13 2.06
N SER A 2 -7.23 19.33 1.92
CA SER A 2 -8.22 18.23 1.87
C SER A 2 -8.64 17.86 0.45
N ASP A 3 -8.56 18.79 -0.50
CA ASP A 3 -9.07 18.60 -1.87
C ASP A 3 -8.26 17.59 -2.70
N LYS A 4 -6.94 17.49 -2.47
CA LYS A 4 -6.08 16.51 -3.18
C LYS A 4 -6.40 15.05 -2.81
N LYS A 5 -6.93 14.78 -1.60
CA LYS A 5 -7.29 13.41 -1.19
C LYS A 5 -8.59 12.93 -1.83
N LEU A 6 -9.56 13.82 -2.03
CA LEU A 6 -10.81 13.52 -2.73
C LEU A 6 -10.55 13.14 -4.19
N ASN A 7 -9.69 13.91 -4.87
CA ASN A 7 -9.31 13.66 -6.26
C ASN A 7 -8.60 12.31 -6.45
N LEU A 8 -7.70 11.92 -5.53
CA LEU A 8 -7.00 10.63 -5.66
C LEU A 8 -7.94 9.44 -5.45
N HIS A 9 -8.90 9.57 -4.53
CA HIS A 9 -9.90 8.54 -4.30
C HIS A 9 -10.78 8.34 -5.54
N GLU A 10 -11.31 9.42 -6.13
CA GLU A 10 -12.11 9.36 -7.36
C GLU A 10 -11.33 8.78 -8.54
N ILE A 11 -10.09 9.21 -8.75
CA ILE A 11 -9.23 8.67 -9.80
C ILE A 11 -8.96 7.18 -9.58
N SER A 12 -8.68 6.77 -8.33
CA SER A 12 -8.46 5.35 -8.00
C SER A 12 -9.70 4.50 -8.22
N SER A 13 -10.88 5.04 -7.87
CA SER A 13 -12.17 4.38 -8.07
C SER A 13 -12.49 4.21 -9.56
N SER A 14 -12.30 5.28 -10.35
CA SER A 14 -12.49 5.27 -11.80
C SER A 14 -11.56 4.27 -12.49
N MET A 15 -10.30 4.21 -12.07
CA MET A 15 -9.35 3.26 -12.63
C MET A 15 -9.71 1.81 -12.29
N MET A 16 -10.15 1.56 -11.05
CA MET A 16 -10.60 0.24 -10.63
C MET A 16 -11.83 -0.20 -11.41
N GLU A 17 -12.79 0.70 -11.65
CA GLU A 17 -13.99 0.40 -12.43
C GLU A 17 -13.65 0.03 -13.88
N LEU A 18 -12.76 0.79 -14.54
CA LEU A 18 -12.28 0.47 -15.89
C LEU A 18 -11.57 -0.88 -15.96
N PHE A 19 -10.75 -1.21 -14.96
CA PHE A 19 -10.05 -2.49 -14.90
C PHE A 19 -11.04 -3.65 -14.74
N VAL A 20 -12.01 -3.53 -13.84
CA VAL A 20 -13.07 -4.52 -13.66
C VAL A 20 -13.87 -4.71 -14.94
N GLN A 21 -14.23 -3.62 -15.63
CA GLN A 21 -14.92 -3.70 -16.91
C GLN A 21 -14.10 -4.43 -17.98
N ASP A 22 -12.79 -4.17 -18.08
CA ASP A 22 -11.92 -4.84 -19.05
C ASP A 22 -11.78 -6.34 -18.75
N VAL A 23 -11.62 -6.72 -17.48
CA VAL A 23 -11.56 -8.13 -17.05
C VAL A 23 -12.88 -8.85 -17.37
N LEU A 24 -14.02 -8.23 -17.06
CA LEU A 24 -15.34 -8.80 -17.37
C LEU A 24 -15.53 -8.97 -18.88
N ARG A 25 -15.15 -7.96 -19.67
CA ARG A 25 -15.23 -8.01 -21.14
C ARG A 25 -14.36 -9.11 -21.73
N LYS A 26 -13.13 -9.27 -21.24
CA LYS A 26 -12.21 -10.35 -21.66
C LYS A 26 -12.76 -11.75 -21.43
N ASN A 27 -13.58 -11.93 -20.40
CA ASN A 27 -14.21 -13.20 -20.06
C ASN A 27 -15.61 -13.36 -20.67
N GLY A 28 -16.01 -12.49 -21.62
CA GLY A 28 -17.32 -12.56 -22.27
C GLY A 28 -18.50 -12.22 -21.36
N VAL A 29 -18.27 -11.59 -20.21
CA VAL A 29 -19.32 -11.23 -19.25
C VAL A 29 -19.96 -9.91 -19.67
N THR A 30 -21.05 -9.99 -20.43
CA THR A 30 -21.92 -8.86 -20.78
C THR A 30 -22.91 -8.57 -19.66
N LYS A 31 -23.50 -7.36 -19.63
CA LYS A 31 -24.50 -6.97 -18.61
C LYS A 31 -25.66 -7.98 -18.52
N GLU A 32 -26.00 -8.62 -19.64
CA GLU A 32 -27.07 -9.62 -19.77
C GLU A 32 -26.66 -11.00 -19.24
N ASN A 33 -25.37 -11.35 -19.32
CA ASN A 33 -24.82 -12.63 -18.85
C ASN A 33 -24.20 -12.53 -17.44
N ARG A 34 -24.37 -11.40 -16.74
CA ARG A 34 -23.93 -11.25 -15.35
C ARG A 34 -24.78 -12.16 -14.47
N LYS A 35 -24.22 -13.32 -14.09
CA LYS A 35 -24.82 -14.16 -13.06
C LYS A 35 -24.83 -13.40 -11.74
N ASN A 36 -25.97 -13.43 -11.06
CA ASN A 36 -26.05 -12.97 -9.67
C ASN A 36 -25.13 -13.85 -8.84
N LEU A 37 -24.27 -13.22 -8.03
CA LEU A 37 -23.39 -13.93 -7.13
C LEU A 37 -24.23 -14.75 -6.14
N SER A 38 -23.89 -16.02 -5.94
CA SER A 38 -24.48 -16.81 -4.86
C SER A 38 -24.08 -16.23 -3.50
N GLU A 39 -24.81 -16.56 -2.44
CA GLU A 39 -24.48 -16.10 -1.08
C GLU A 39 -23.06 -16.51 -0.66
N GLU A 40 -22.60 -17.70 -1.05
CA GLU A 40 -21.22 -18.15 -0.81
C GLU A 40 -20.19 -17.31 -1.58
N GLN A 41 -20.48 -16.98 -2.84
CA GLN A 41 -19.59 -16.15 -3.66
C GLN A 41 -19.49 -14.73 -3.09
N LYS A 42 -20.60 -14.17 -2.60
CA LYS A 42 -20.62 -12.88 -1.91
C LYS A 42 -19.82 -12.92 -0.61
N ALA A 43 -19.96 -13.97 0.19
CA ALA A 43 -19.21 -14.14 1.43
C ALA A 43 -17.71 -14.23 1.16
N HIS A 44 -17.31 -14.99 0.13
CA HIS A 44 -15.91 -15.11 -0.27
C HIS A 44 -15.34 -13.76 -0.74
N LEU A 45 -16.07 -13.02 -1.58
CA LEU A 45 -15.66 -11.68 -2.05
C LEU A 45 -15.50 -10.70 -0.88
N LYS A 46 -16.43 -10.70 0.08
CA LYS A 46 -16.33 -9.87 1.29
C LYS A 46 -15.06 -10.19 2.08
N LYS A 47 -14.75 -11.49 2.26
CA LYS A 47 -13.55 -11.92 2.98
C LYS A 47 -12.28 -11.41 2.29
N VAL A 48 -12.17 -11.64 0.98
CA VAL A 48 -11.01 -11.19 0.19
C VAL A 48 -10.82 -9.68 0.24
N VAL A 49 -11.90 -8.90 0.11
CA VAL A 49 -11.84 -7.43 0.21
C VAL A 49 -11.42 -6.97 1.61
N THR A 50 -11.93 -7.62 2.66
CA THR A 50 -11.56 -7.33 4.05
C THR A 50 -10.07 -7.59 4.28
N ASP A 51 -9.56 -8.72 3.78
CA ASP A 51 -8.15 -9.10 3.90
C ASP A 51 -7.24 -8.13 3.12
N LEU A 52 -7.63 -7.74 1.90
CA LEU A 52 -6.91 -6.73 1.10
C LEU A 52 -6.91 -5.35 1.77
N GLN A 53 -8.04 -4.94 2.33
CA GLN A 53 -8.14 -3.69 3.07
C GLN A 53 -7.21 -3.71 4.29
N ALA A 54 -7.18 -4.82 5.05
CA ALA A 54 -6.28 -4.99 6.17
C ALA A 54 -4.80 -4.91 5.73
N GLN A 55 -4.42 -5.56 4.63
CA GLN A 55 -3.06 -5.49 4.08
C GLN A 55 -2.67 -4.06 3.65
N VAL A 56 -3.60 -3.30 3.06
CA VAL A 56 -3.35 -1.90 2.70
C VAL A 56 -3.23 -1.04 3.94
N ASP A 57 -4.11 -1.23 4.93
CA ASP A 57 -4.07 -0.50 6.18
C ASP A 57 -2.77 -0.80 6.96
N GLU A 58 -2.33 -2.05 6.99
CA GLU A 58 -1.04 -2.46 7.55
C GLU A 58 0.12 -1.86 6.77
N PHE A 59 0.07 -1.82 5.44
CA PHE A 59 1.12 -1.19 4.63
C PHE A 59 1.20 0.32 4.86
N VAL A 60 0.05 1.01 4.96
CA VAL A 60 -0.03 2.45 5.24
C VAL A 60 0.39 2.76 6.67
N LYS A 61 0.02 1.92 7.65
CA LYS A 61 0.43 2.07 9.05
C LYS A 61 1.89 1.68 9.27
N GLY A 62 2.39 0.64 8.62
CA GLY A 62 3.79 0.20 8.68
C GLY A 62 4.76 1.26 8.17
N LYS A 63 4.33 2.10 7.20
CA LYS A 63 5.07 3.31 6.80
C LYS A 63 5.11 4.41 7.88
N LYS A 64 4.15 4.43 8.81
CA LYS A 64 4.15 5.36 9.96
C LYS A 64 4.94 4.81 11.16
N ILE A 65 5.01 3.49 11.33
CA ILE A 65 5.65 2.85 12.49
C ILE A 65 7.19 2.81 12.37
N LYS A 66 7.77 2.90 11.17
CA LYS A 66 9.23 3.02 10.98
C LYS A 66 9.87 4.30 11.55
N VAL A 67 9.12 5.17 12.23
CA VAL A 67 9.66 6.37 12.88
C VAL A 67 9.72 6.24 14.41
N GLU A 68 9.08 5.26 15.04
CA GLU A 68 8.95 5.25 16.53
C GLU A 68 9.51 4.03 17.28
N SER A 69 10.05 3.01 16.61
CA SER A 69 10.63 1.84 17.31
C SER A 69 12.12 1.55 17.05
N GLU A 70 12.84 2.43 16.35
CA GLU A 70 14.28 2.28 16.05
C GLU A 70 15.19 3.25 16.84
N GLU A 71 14.72 3.93 17.88
CA GLU A 71 15.54 4.92 18.60
C GLU A 71 16.54 4.35 19.65
N LYS A 72 16.62 3.03 19.88
CA LYS A 72 17.54 2.50 20.93
C LYS A 72 18.65 1.53 20.53
N VAL A 73 18.82 1.14 19.27
CA VAL A 73 19.88 0.16 18.92
C VAL A 73 20.89 0.60 17.84
N GLU A 74 20.66 1.67 17.06
CA GLU A 74 21.54 1.99 15.91
C GLU A 74 22.42 3.25 15.99
N LEU A 75 22.49 3.95 17.13
CA LEU A 75 23.35 5.14 17.26
C LEU A 75 24.87 4.86 17.39
N SER A 76 25.29 3.59 17.37
CA SER A 76 26.72 3.23 17.48
C SER A 76 27.47 3.22 16.13
N ASN A 77 26.79 2.93 15.01
CA ASN A 77 27.48 2.61 13.75
C ASN A 77 27.26 3.57 12.56
N GLN A 78 26.45 4.63 12.70
CA GLN A 78 26.15 5.54 11.57
C GLN A 78 27.01 6.81 11.52
N ARG A 79 28.33 6.71 11.77
CA ARG A 79 29.22 7.86 11.47
C ARG A 79 29.63 7.83 9.99
N PRO A 80 29.43 8.92 9.23
CA PRO A 80 29.82 8.93 7.82
C PRO A 80 31.33 8.77 7.70
N LEU A 81 31.77 8.02 6.68
CA LEU A 81 33.18 7.68 6.42
C LEU A 81 34.11 8.91 6.45
N ARG A 82 33.59 10.06 6.02
CA ARG A 82 34.26 11.37 6.01
C ARG A 82 34.67 11.84 7.40
N GLU A 83 33.90 11.54 8.45
CA GLU A 83 34.25 11.89 9.83
C GLU A 83 35.30 10.96 10.43
N ILE A 84 35.22 9.67 10.11
CA ILE A 84 36.19 8.65 10.55
C ILE A 84 37.58 9.00 10.01
N LEU A 85 37.67 9.39 8.74
CA LEU A 85 38.92 9.80 8.09
C LEU A 85 39.50 11.09 8.69
N LYS A 86 38.66 12.07 9.02
CA LYS A 86 39.11 13.33 9.66
C LYS A 86 39.69 13.08 11.06
N LYS A 87 39.09 12.18 11.86
CA LYS A 87 39.60 11.84 13.20
C LYS A 87 40.94 11.10 13.14
N LYS A 88 41.14 10.21 12.17
CA LYS A 88 42.43 9.52 11.98
C LYS A 88 43.57 10.46 11.61
N LYS A 89 43.32 11.51 10.82
CA LYS A 89 44.34 12.53 10.47
C LYS A 89 44.73 13.45 11.64
N LYS A 90 43.85 13.64 12.63
CA LYS A 90 44.14 14.47 13.82
C LYS A 90 44.92 13.74 14.92
N LYS A 91 45.05 12.40 14.83
CA LYS A 91 45.77 11.56 15.80
C LYS A 91 47.21 11.23 15.37
N LYS A 92 47.72 11.88 14.32
CA LYS A 92 49.09 11.71 13.83
C LYS A 92 49.77 13.07 13.76
#